data_AF-A0A383BTB6-F1
#
_entry.id   AF-A0A383BTB6-F1
#
_cell.length_a   1.000
_cell.length_b   1.000
_cell.length_c   1.000
_cell.angle_alpha   90.00
_cell.angle_beta   90.00
_cell.angle_gamma   90.00
#
_symmetry.space_group_name_H-M   'P 1'
#
loop_
_entity.id
_entity.type
_entity.pdbx_description
1 polymer ?
#
loop_
_entity_poly.entity_id
_entity_poly.type
_entity_poly.pdbx_seq_one_letter_code
_entity_poly.pdbx_strand_id
1 'polypeptide(L)'
;SLLRYVERHGERLRPKYLALIHELGERRINGKRVIDHLALEDGLSYWWMTLLVEKSVYKSPSIVDAIRLLAIEEIVVQKGPRAFRLVSANRVLHEVLGGLCRRLGVVYEWKRLPNRSSRRPGFQSTYAALPQPVQALVSLALHLVRRWPLRKARNPGWFDDKGSLFFCSYFLHLDREALANGNFSPQYWGGLPNMLAVKGHRTNWLHHYLESSVAPTAAVALDAVRSFNRDCQAQGFHSFLNAY
;
A
#
# COMPACT_ATOMS: atom_id res chain seq x y z
N SER A 1 12.98 23.88 10.43
CA SER A 1 12.60 22.51 10.86
C SER A 1 13.25 21.50 9.93
N LEU A 2 13.36 20.23 10.34
CA LEU A 2 13.92 19.15 9.51
C LEU A 2 13.09 18.92 8.24
N LEU A 3 11.76 19.00 8.33
CA LEU A 3 10.86 18.84 7.19
C LEU A 3 11.17 19.87 6.09
N ARG A 4 11.29 21.15 6.46
CA ARG A 4 11.65 22.22 5.53
C ARG A 4 13.04 22.00 4.90
N TYR A 5 13.97 21.38 5.62
CA TYR A 5 15.27 21.03 5.05
C TYR A 5 15.13 19.94 3.98
N VAL A 6 14.37 18.88 4.27
CA VAL A 6 14.10 17.79 3.31
C VAL A 6 13.41 18.32 2.05
N GLU A 7 12.40 19.18 2.20
CA GLU A 7 11.71 19.81 1.07
C GLU A 7 12.65 20.68 0.22
N ARG A 8 13.43 21.55 0.87
CA ARG A 8 14.35 22.46 0.18
C ARG A 8 15.48 21.73 -0.54
N HIS A 9 15.92 20.59 -0.02
CA HIS A 9 17.08 19.84 -0.52
C HIS A 9 16.68 18.51 -1.18
N GLY A 10 15.41 18.35 -1.57
CA GLY A 10 14.87 17.10 -2.11
C GLY A 10 15.63 16.57 -3.33
N GLU A 11 16.01 17.44 -4.26
CA GLU A 11 16.79 17.07 -5.46
C GLU A 11 18.18 16.52 -5.13
N ARG A 12 18.76 16.90 -3.99
CA ARG A 12 20.05 16.35 -3.51
C ARG A 12 19.88 15.08 -2.69
N LEU A 13 18.82 14.99 -1.89
CA LEU A 13 18.57 13.85 -1.01
C LEU A 13 18.04 12.63 -1.78
N ARG A 14 17.28 12.84 -2.86
CA ARG A 14 16.75 11.77 -3.72
C ARG A 14 17.84 10.85 -4.27
N PRO A 15 18.90 11.34 -4.98
CA PRO A 15 19.94 10.46 -5.50
C PRO A 15 20.70 9.71 -4.40
N LYS A 16 20.90 10.34 -3.22
CA LYS A 16 21.52 9.65 -2.07
C LYS A 16 20.70 8.47 -1.58
N TYR A 17 19.39 8.65 -1.49
CA TYR A 17 18.49 7.57 -1.12
C TYR A 17 18.45 6.45 -2.18
N LEU A 18 18.48 6.80 -3.46
CA LEU A 18 18.54 5.81 -4.54
C LEU A 18 19.86 5.04 -4.52
N ALA A 19 20.99 5.73 -4.30
CA ALA A 19 22.30 5.12 -4.14
C ALA A 19 22.32 4.15 -2.96
N LEU A 20 21.78 4.54 -1.79
CA LEU A 20 21.66 3.66 -0.63
C LEU A 20 20.94 2.34 -0.95
N ILE A 21 19.83 2.39 -1.70
CA ILE A 21 19.11 1.18 -2.10
C ILE A 21 19.91 0.34 -3.09
N HIS A 22 20.54 1.00 -4.07
CA HIS A 22 21.37 0.31 -5.04
C HIS A 22 22.54 -0.40 -4.37
N GLU A 23 23.28 0.30 -3.51
CA GLU A 23 24.38 -0.25 -2.72
C GLU A 23 23.93 -1.41 -1.85
N LEU A 24 22.75 -1.33 -1.23
CA LEU A 24 22.21 -2.45 -0.46
C LEU A 24 21.99 -3.69 -1.33
N GLY A 25 21.52 -3.52 -2.57
CA GLY A 25 21.37 -4.61 -3.52
C GLY A 25 22.69 -5.23 -3.95
N GLU A 26 23.73 -4.42 -4.11
CA GLU A 26 25.07 -4.85 -4.53
C GLU A 26 25.91 -5.44 -3.39
N ARG A 27 25.52 -5.25 -2.12
CA ARG A 27 26.23 -5.83 -0.97
C ARG A 27 26.32 -7.35 -1.07
N ARG A 28 27.50 -7.89 -0.76
CA ARG A 28 27.76 -9.33 -0.80
C ARG A 28 27.53 -9.99 0.55
N ILE A 29 26.74 -11.06 0.56
CA ILE A 29 26.57 -11.96 1.69
C ILE A 29 27.03 -13.34 1.21
N ASN A 30 27.99 -13.95 1.90
CA ASN A 30 28.60 -15.22 1.49
C ASN A 30 29.06 -15.21 0.02
N GLY A 31 29.72 -14.12 -0.41
CA GLY A 31 30.28 -13.98 -1.76
C GLY A 31 29.30 -13.62 -2.87
N LYS A 32 27.99 -13.66 -2.63
CA LYS A 32 26.93 -13.39 -3.62
C LYS A 32 26.17 -12.10 -3.27
N ARG A 33 25.79 -11.30 -4.28
CA ARG A 33 25.09 -10.01 -4.04
C ARG A 33 23.68 -10.26 -3.53
N VAL A 34 23.12 -9.33 -2.76
CA VAL A 34 21.72 -9.42 -2.29
C VAL A 34 20.75 -9.57 -3.47
N ILE A 35 20.96 -8.83 -4.56
CA ILE A 35 20.12 -8.95 -5.77
C ILE A 35 20.17 -10.37 -6.34
N ASP A 36 21.35 -10.98 -6.38
CA ASP A 36 21.52 -12.32 -6.93
C ASP A 36 20.92 -13.39 -5.99
N HIS A 37 20.96 -13.18 -4.67
CA HIS A 37 20.31 -14.06 -3.70
C HIS A 37 18.79 -14.11 -3.87
N LEU A 38 18.22 -13.04 -4.41
CA LEU A 38 16.80 -12.91 -4.67
C LEU A 38 16.43 -13.16 -6.14
N ALA A 39 17.37 -13.60 -6.97
CA ALA A 39 17.08 -14.05 -8.32
C ALA A 39 16.24 -15.34 -8.27
N LEU A 40 15.19 -15.38 -9.08
CA LEU A 40 14.34 -16.52 -9.33
C LEU A 40 14.68 -17.10 -10.72
N GLU A 41 14.03 -18.20 -11.10
CA GLU A 41 14.19 -18.80 -12.43
C GLU A 41 13.73 -17.84 -13.55
N ASP A 42 14.23 -18.06 -14.76
CA ASP A 42 13.86 -17.33 -15.99
C ASP A 42 14.12 -15.81 -15.99
N GLY A 43 15.13 -15.36 -15.23
CA GLY A 43 15.53 -13.95 -15.19
C GLY A 43 14.61 -13.05 -14.36
N LEU A 44 13.60 -13.63 -13.69
CA LEU A 44 12.80 -12.95 -12.70
C LEU A 44 13.64 -12.71 -11.43
N SER A 45 13.46 -11.57 -10.75
CA SER A 45 14.11 -11.33 -9.46
C SER A 45 13.13 -10.76 -8.45
N TYR A 46 13.05 -11.41 -7.30
CA TYR A 46 12.25 -10.98 -6.16
C TYR A 46 12.70 -9.62 -5.62
N TRP A 47 13.97 -9.24 -5.81
CA TRP A 47 14.47 -7.92 -5.42
C TRP A 47 13.61 -6.77 -5.98
N TRP A 48 13.28 -6.83 -7.27
CA TRP A 48 12.48 -5.81 -7.96
C TRP A 48 11.03 -5.76 -7.49
N MET A 49 10.55 -6.83 -6.85
CA MET A 49 9.20 -6.95 -6.31
C MET A 49 9.10 -6.54 -4.83
N THR A 50 10.23 -6.21 -4.19
CA THR A 50 10.23 -5.81 -2.77
C THR A 50 9.69 -4.40 -2.56
N LEU A 51 9.10 -4.17 -1.38
CA LEU A 51 8.63 -2.85 -0.93
C LEU A 51 9.75 -1.79 -0.87
N LEU A 52 11.00 -2.22 -0.75
CA LEU A 52 12.17 -1.32 -0.75
C LEU A 52 12.38 -0.70 -2.13
N VAL A 53 12.28 -1.52 -3.18
CA VAL A 53 12.52 -1.10 -4.57
C VAL A 53 11.29 -0.42 -5.17
N GLU A 54 10.09 -0.79 -4.74
CA GLU A 54 8.84 -0.12 -5.16
C GLU A 54 8.85 1.38 -4.83
N LYS A 55 9.53 1.79 -3.74
CA LYS A 55 9.70 3.19 -3.31
C LYS A 55 8.38 3.96 -3.11
N SER A 56 7.28 3.24 -2.83
CA SER A 56 5.99 3.86 -2.55
C SER A 56 5.92 4.37 -1.12
N VAL A 57 5.81 5.70 -0.94
CA VAL A 57 5.65 6.34 0.38
C VAL A 57 4.35 5.89 1.07
N TYR A 58 3.34 5.51 0.29
CA TYR A 58 2.06 5.01 0.80
C TYR A 58 2.18 3.60 1.40
N LYS A 59 2.96 2.72 0.77
CA LYS A 59 3.18 1.35 1.27
C LYS A 59 4.31 1.26 2.29
N SER A 60 5.30 2.13 2.17
CA SER A 60 6.51 2.16 3.00
C SER A 60 6.74 3.57 3.57
N PRO A 61 6.02 3.98 4.63
CA PRO A 61 6.18 5.32 5.21
C PRO A 61 7.60 5.57 5.76
N SER A 62 8.32 4.51 6.12
CA SER A 62 9.71 4.56 6.61
C SER A 62 10.71 5.12 5.58
N ILE A 63 10.34 5.19 4.30
CA ILE A 63 11.14 5.89 3.26
C ILE A 63 11.40 7.34 3.67
N VAL A 64 10.37 8.00 4.21
CA VAL A 64 10.47 9.39 4.64
C VAL A 64 11.43 9.52 5.82
N ASP A 65 11.44 8.55 6.73
CA ASP A 65 12.35 8.53 7.87
C ASP A 65 13.80 8.26 7.45
N ALA A 66 14.02 7.40 6.46
CA ALA A 66 15.34 7.19 5.86
C ALA A 66 15.88 8.48 5.21
N ILE A 67 15.04 9.20 4.45
CA ILE A 67 15.41 10.50 3.86
C ILE A 67 15.69 11.55 4.94
N ARG A 68 14.89 11.59 6.01
CA ARG A 68 15.13 12.46 7.16
C ARG A 68 16.46 12.14 7.85
N LEU A 69 16.82 10.87 7.94
CA LEU A 69 18.10 10.45 8.51
C LEU A 69 19.28 10.92 7.65
N LEU A 70 19.18 10.79 6.31
CA LEU A 70 20.17 11.33 5.38
C LEU A 70 20.30 12.86 5.53
N ALA A 71 19.19 13.57 5.70
CA ALA A 71 19.21 15.00 5.96
C ALA A 71 19.87 15.37 7.30
N ILE A 72 19.61 14.60 8.37
CA ILE A 72 20.28 14.79 9.66
C ILE A 72 21.78 14.57 9.52
N GLU A 73 22.21 13.52 8.82
CA GLU A 73 23.62 13.27 8.53
C GLU A 73 24.27 14.47 7.82
N GLU A 74 23.66 14.99 6.75
CA GLU A 74 24.17 16.18 6.06
C GLU A 74 24.29 17.40 6.98
N ILE A 75 23.28 17.65 7.83
CA ILE A 75 23.29 18.77 8.77
C ILE A 75 24.40 18.62 9.81
N VAL A 76 24.59 17.41 10.35
CA VAL A 76 25.63 17.13 11.35
C VAL A 76 27.01 17.30 10.73
N VAL A 77 27.23 16.78 9.52
CA VAL A 77 28.50 16.96 8.80
C VAL A 77 28.76 18.43 8.48
N GLN A 78 27.75 19.18 8.01
CA GLN A 78 27.90 20.60 7.67
C GLN A 78 28.17 21.49 8.90
N LYS A 79 27.53 21.19 10.03
CA LYS A 79 27.65 22.02 11.24
C LYS A 79 28.79 21.61 12.16
N GLY A 80 29.29 20.38 12.05
CA GLY A 80 30.33 19.83 12.91
C GLY A 80 30.07 20.03 14.41
N PRO A 81 28.87 19.68 14.95
CA PRO A 81 28.59 19.92 16.35
C PRO A 81 29.47 19.04 17.24
N ARG A 82 29.91 19.58 18.39
CA ARG A 82 30.65 18.80 19.40
C ARG A 82 29.78 17.71 20.02
N ALA A 83 28.50 17.99 20.21
CA ALA A 83 27.55 17.05 20.80
C ALA A 83 26.17 17.11 20.11
N PHE A 84 25.52 15.96 20.02
CA PHE A 84 24.17 15.76 19.54
C PHE A 84 23.30 15.21 20.67
N ARG A 85 22.28 15.97 21.09
CA ARG A 85 21.36 15.56 22.16
C ARG A 85 20.00 15.19 21.61
N LEU A 86 19.57 13.94 21.83
CA LEU A 86 18.20 13.48 21.57
C LEU A 86 17.34 13.61 22.83
N VAL A 87 16.17 14.23 22.71
CA VAL A 87 15.15 14.25 23.77
C VAL A 87 13.91 13.53 23.26
N SER A 88 13.75 12.25 23.62
CA SER A 88 12.64 11.41 23.11
C SER A 88 12.43 10.17 23.98
N ALA A 89 11.21 9.63 24.00
CA ALA A 89 10.91 8.31 24.53
C ALA A 89 11.18 7.18 23.52
N ASN A 90 11.37 7.50 22.23
CA ASN A 90 11.50 6.53 21.15
C ASN A 90 12.90 5.89 21.15
N ARG A 91 12.93 4.59 21.47
CA ARG A 91 14.16 3.79 21.54
C ARG A 91 14.78 3.52 20.15
N VAL A 92 13.96 3.27 19.13
CA VAL A 92 14.46 3.05 17.75
C VAL A 92 15.20 4.29 17.25
N LEU A 93 14.62 5.47 17.50
CA LEU A 93 15.27 6.74 17.14
C LEU A 93 16.59 6.95 17.89
N HIS A 94 16.65 6.56 19.16
CA HIS A 94 17.88 6.58 19.95
C HIS A 94 18.97 5.70 19.35
N GLU A 95 18.64 4.45 19.02
CA GLU A 95 19.59 3.49 18.45
C GLU A 95 20.12 3.97 17.09
N VAL A 96 19.23 4.46 16.22
CA VAL A 96 19.58 4.95 14.89
C VAL A 96 20.45 6.21 14.95
N LEU A 97 20.06 7.22 15.73
CA LEU A 97 20.83 8.47 15.84
C LEU A 97 22.13 8.27 16.62
N GLY A 98 22.12 7.41 17.65
CA GLY A 98 23.34 7.04 18.36
C GLY A 98 24.34 6.33 17.44
N GLY A 99 23.87 5.42 16.59
CA GLY A 99 24.68 4.77 15.56
C GLY A 99 25.25 5.76 14.53
N LEU A 100 24.41 6.71 14.08
CA LEU A 100 24.84 7.78 13.17
C LEU A 100 25.93 8.64 13.80
N CYS A 101 25.72 9.14 15.02
CA CYS A 101 26.69 9.99 15.71
C CYS A 101 28.00 9.24 15.99
N ARG A 102 27.94 7.95 16.36
CA ARG A 102 29.14 7.11 16.54
C ARG A 102 29.94 7.00 15.25
N ARG A 103 29.28 6.77 14.12
CA ARG A 103 29.93 6.73 12.79
C ARG A 103 30.58 8.06 12.41
N LEU A 104 29.94 9.18 12.77
CA LEU A 104 30.42 10.53 12.48
C LEU A 104 31.42 11.07 13.53
N GLY A 105 31.70 10.32 14.60
CA GLY A 105 32.59 10.77 15.68
C GLY A 105 32.03 11.91 16.54
N VAL A 106 30.71 12.06 16.61
CA VAL A 106 30.03 13.13 17.38
C VAL A 106 29.59 12.58 18.74
N VAL A 107 29.81 13.36 19.82
CA VAL A 107 29.33 12.99 21.16
C VAL A 107 27.81 12.91 21.14
N TYR A 108 27.24 11.81 21.62
CA TYR A 108 25.81 11.59 21.59
C TYR A 108 25.23 11.47 23.01
N GLU A 109 24.18 12.23 23.27
CA GLU A 109 23.47 12.22 24.55
C GLU A 109 21.99 11.92 24.34
N TRP A 110 21.42 11.04 25.18
CA TRP A 110 19.99 10.74 25.15
C TRP A 110 19.32 11.11 26.47
N LYS A 111 18.44 12.12 26.41
CA LYS A 111 17.49 12.42 27.48
C LYS A 111 16.19 11.67 27.21
N ARG A 112 16.05 10.53 27.87
CA ARG A 112 14.85 9.69 27.75
C ARG A 112 13.65 10.37 28.41
N LEU A 113 12.57 10.55 27.63
CA LEU A 113 11.29 10.99 28.17
C LEU A 113 10.49 9.79 28.72
N PRO A 114 9.66 9.99 29.76
CA PRO A 114 8.79 8.94 30.27
C PRO A 114 7.85 8.45 29.17
N ASN A 115 7.83 7.14 28.96
CA ASN A 115 7.02 6.53 27.91
C ASN A 115 5.54 6.55 28.34
N ARG A 116 4.73 7.43 27.75
CA ARG A 116 3.30 7.55 28.08
C ARG A 116 2.43 6.42 27.52
N SER A 117 2.98 5.42 26.81
CA SER A 117 2.17 4.34 26.21
C SER A 117 2.32 3.00 26.94
N SER A 118 1.55 2.80 28.02
CA SER A 118 1.13 1.46 28.42
C SER A 118 -0.08 1.05 27.57
N ARG A 119 0.13 0.83 26.27
CA ARG A 119 -0.94 0.24 25.44
C ARG A 119 -1.08 -1.21 25.87
N ARG A 120 -2.25 -1.57 26.41
CA ARG A 120 -2.66 -2.97 26.59
C ARG A 120 -2.35 -3.74 25.28
N PRO A 121 -1.88 -4.98 25.34
CA PRO A 121 -1.62 -5.75 24.12
C PRO A 121 -2.93 -5.80 23.32
N GLY A 122 -2.97 -5.09 22.20
CA GLY A 122 -4.11 -5.13 21.29
C GLY A 122 -4.17 -6.46 20.56
N PHE A 123 -5.26 -6.71 19.86
CA PHE A 123 -5.45 -7.91 19.02
C PHE A 123 -4.27 -8.18 18.06
N GLN A 124 -3.59 -7.12 17.61
CA GLN A 124 -2.38 -7.22 16.79
C GLN A 124 -1.18 -7.84 17.54
N SER A 125 -1.03 -7.54 18.83
CA SER A 125 0.05 -8.09 19.67
C SER A 125 -0.15 -9.57 19.94
N THR A 126 -1.40 -10.01 20.15
CA THR A 126 -1.72 -11.42 20.36
C THR A 126 -1.60 -12.21 19.06
N TYR A 127 -2.04 -11.65 17.93
CA TYR A 127 -1.86 -12.26 16.61
C TYR A 127 -0.38 -12.42 16.26
N ALA A 128 0.44 -11.39 16.51
CA ALA A 128 1.88 -11.43 16.23
C ALA A 128 2.64 -12.46 17.08
N ALA A 129 2.11 -12.86 18.23
CA ALA A 129 2.70 -13.88 19.09
C ALA A 129 2.40 -15.32 18.64
N LEU A 130 1.47 -15.52 17.70
CA LEU A 130 1.13 -16.84 17.18
C LEU A 130 2.24 -17.37 16.25
N PRO A 131 2.44 -18.69 16.13
CA PRO A 131 3.31 -19.28 15.11
C PRO A 131 2.86 -18.90 13.68
N GLN A 132 3.81 -18.76 12.75
CA GLN A 132 3.53 -18.36 11.35
C GLN A 132 2.45 -19.20 10.63
N PRO A 133 2.41 -20.55 10.77
CA PRO A 133 1.35 -21.34 10.14
C PRO A 133 -0.05 -20.99 10.66
N VAL A 134 -0.17 -20.74 11.97
CA VAL A 134 -1.45 -20.36 12.61
C VAL A 134 -1.87 -18.97 12.15
N GLN A 135 -0.93 -18.02 12.10
CA GLN A 135 -1.19 -16.69 11.53
C GLN A 135 -1.72 -16.79 10.10
N ALA A 136 -1.10 -17.60 9.25
CA ALA A 136 -1.54 -17.81 7.88
C ALA A 136 -2.97 -18.38 7.81
N LEU A 137 -3.28 -19.41 8.60
CA LEU A 137 -4.63 -20.00 8.64
C LEU A 137 -5.69 -19.00 9.14
N VAL A 138 -5.40 -18.26 10.20
CA VAL A 138 -6.31 -17.23 10.74
C VAL A 138 -6.52 -16.11 9.71
N SER A 139 -5.45 -15.64 9.06
CA SER A 139 -5.52 -14.63 8.01
C SER A 139 -6.37 -15.11 6.82
N LEU A 140 -6.15 -16.35 6.38
CA LEU A 140 -6.93 -16.96 5.29
C LEU A 140 -8.41 -17.09 5.67
N ALA A 141 -8.71 -17.58 6.86
CA ALA A 141 -10.09 -17.71 7.34
C ALA A 141 -10.80 -16.34 7.40
N LEU A 142 -10.14 -15.33 7.98
CA LEU A 142 -10.68 -13.97 8.04
C LEU A 142 -10.87 -13.37 6.63
N HIS A 143 -9.91 -13.60 5.73
CA HIS A 143 -10.01 -13.15 4.35
C HIS A 143 -11.21 -13.75 3.62
N LEU A 144 -11.41 -15.08 3.75
CA LEU A 144 -12.52 -15.79 3.14
C LEU A 144 -13.87 -15.34 3.72
N VAL A 145 -13.99 -15.26 5.04
CA VAL A 145 -15.24 -14.85 5.71
C VAL A 145 -15.63 -13.42 5.32
N ARG A 146 -14.67 -12.48 5.30
CA ARG A 146 -14.93 -11.09 4.93
C ARG A 146 -15.40 -10.94 3.48
N ARG A 147 -14.93 -11.78 2.57
CA ARG A 147 -15.27 -11.71 1.12
C ARG A 147 -16.40 -12.66 0.72
N TRP A 148 -16.81 -13.57 1.60
CA TRP A 148 -17.86 -14.56 1.35
C TRP A 148 -19.17 -13.98 0.79
N PRO A 149 -19.66 -12.80 1.24
CA PRO A 149 -20.87 -12.21 0.67
C PRO A 149 -20.81 -12.01 -0.85
N LEU A 150 -19.63 -11.70 -1.41
CA LEU A 150 -19.46 -11.44 -2.85
C LEU A 150 -19.79 -12.67 -3.71
N ARG A 151 -19.73 -13.88 -3.15
CA ARG A 151 -20.14 -15.11 -3.85
C ARG A 151 -21.61 -15.08 -4.29
N LYS A 152 -22.43 -14.29 -3.59
CA LYS A 152 -23.86 -14.10 -3.90
C LYS A 152 -24.10 -13.13 -5.06
N ALA A 153 -23.06 -12.51 -5.62
CA ALA A 153 -23.14 -11.72 -6.85
C ALA A 153 -23.10 -12.61 -8.11
N ARG A 154 -23.08 -13.93 -7.94
CA ARG A 154 -23.13 -14.89 -9.04
C ARG A 154 -24.50 -14.84 -9.71
N ASN A 155 -24.55 -14.28 -10.91
CA ASN A 155 -25.71 -14.37 -11.78
C ASN A 155 -25.19 -14.37 -13.23
N PRO A 156 -25.37 -15.44 -14.02
CA PRO A 156 -24.76 -15.57 -15.35
C PRO A 156 -25.42 -14.70 -16.43
N GLY A 157 -26.16 -13.65 -16.06
CA GLY A 157 -26.85 -12.72 -16.97
C GLY A 157 -25.93 -11.79 -17.75
N TRP A 158 -24.70 -12.22 -18.04
CA TRP A 158 -23.79 -11.50 -18.92
C TRP A 158 -24.41 -11.35 -20.30
N PHE A 159 -24.24 -10.18 -20.90
CA PHE A 159 -24.52 -10.01 -22.31
C PHE A 159 -23.53 -10.85 -23.13
N ASP A 160 -24.02 -11.64 -24.07
CA ASP A 160 -23.23 -12.55 -24.91
C ASP A 160 -23.29 -12.19 -26.41
N ASP A 161 -23.89 -11.04 -26.73
CA ASP A 161 -23.99 -10.57 -28.11
C ASP A 161 -22.64 -10.05 -28.64
N LYS A 162 -22.50 -10.05 -29.97
CA LYS A 162 -21.28 -9.62 -30.67
C LYS A 162 -20.85 -8.17 -30.38
N GLY A 163 -21.75 -7.32 -29.89
CA GLY A 163 -21.48 -5.92 -29.55
C GLY A 163 -21.22 -5.69 -28.05
N SER A 164 -21.30 -6.74 -27.23
CA SER A 164 -21.04 -6.66 -25.80
C SER A 164 -19.56 -6.54 -25.48
N LEU A 165 -19.24 -5.73 -24.47
CA LEU A 165 -17.87 -5.47 -24.03
C LEU A 165 -17.68 -5.94 -22.60
N PHE A 166 -16.58 -6.63 -22.34
CA PHE A 166 -16.24 -7.16 -21.02
C PHE A 166 -15.10 -6.36 -20.38
N PHE A 167 -15.34 -5.87 -19.18
CA PHE A 167 -14.42 -5.05 -18.40
C PHE A 167 -14.02 -5.78 -17.13
N CYS A 168 -12.71 -5.91 -16.91
CA CYS A 168 -12.15 -6.28 -15.61
C CYS A 168 -11.68 -5.00 -14.92
N SER A 169 -12.30 -4.61 -13.81
CA SER A 169 -11.98 -3.34 -13.14
C SER A 169 -12.01 -3.44 -11.62
N TYR A 170 -11.44 -2.46 -10.94
CA TYR A 170 -11.49 -2.38 -9.48
C TYR A 170 -12.83 -1.81 -9.03
N PHE A 171 -13.41 -2.36 -7.96
CA PHE A 171 -14.55 -1.76 -7.28
C PHE A 171 -14.09 -0.64 -6.35
N LEU A 172 -13.58 0.44 -6.92
CA LEU A 172 -12.93 1.53 -6.22
C LEU A 172 -13.26 2.86 -6.92
N HIS A 173 -13.14 3.98 -6.20
CA HIS A 173 -13.35 5.33 -6.73
C HIS A 173 -14.69 5.49 -7.46
N LEU A 174 -15.75 4.97 -6.86
CA LEU A 174 -17.11 5.23 -7.31
C LEU A 174 -17.59 6.56 -6.74
N ASP A 175 -18.37 7.28 -7.53
CA ASP A 175 -19.03 8.49 -7.04
C ASP A 175 -20.04 8.14 -5.94
N ARG A 176 -19.95 8.83 -4.80
CA ARG A 176 -20.76 8.51 -3.60
C ARG A 176 -22.23 8.86 -3.81
N GLU A 177 -22.53 9.95 -4.51
CA GLU A 177 -23.90 10.39 -4.75
C GLU A 177 -24.58 9.51 -5.79
N ALA A 178 -23.87 9.20 -6.88
CA ALA A 178 -24.34 8.24 -7.88
C ALA A 178 -24.60 6.86 -7.26
N LEU A 179 -23.67 6.36 -6.43
CA LEU A 179 -23.81 5.09 -5.73
C LEU A 179 -25.04 5.07 -4.82
N ALA A 180 -25.31 6.14 -4.08
CA ALA A 180 -26.48 6.26 -3.21
C ALA A 180 -27.80 6.19 -4.00
N ASN A 181 -27.79 6.69 -5.24
CA ASN A 181 -28.90 6.61 -6.18
C ASN A 181 -28.94 5.28 -6.95
N GLY A 182 -28.02 4.35 -6.68
CA GLY A 182 -27.96 3.06 -7.37
C GLY A 182 -27.41 3.13 -8.78
N ASN A 183 -26.63 4.17 -9.09
CA ASN A 183 -26.02 4.40 -10.39
C ASN A 183 -24.53 4.07 -10.39
N PHE A 184 -24.10 3.32 -11.41
CA PHE A 184 -22.71 3.00 -11.66
C PHE A 184 -22.01 4.18 -12.35
N SER A 185 -21.16 4.87 -11.59
CA SER A 185 -20.32 5.96 -12.12
C SER A 185 -18.86 5.76 -11.71
N PRO A 186 -18.06 5.04 -12.54
CA PRO A 186 -16.66 4.78 -12.25
C PRO A 186 -15.79 6.00 -12.58
N GLN A 187 -15.18 6.62 -11.57
CA GLN A 187 -14.27 7.74 -11.81
C GLN A 187 -13.02 7.32 -12.59
N TYR A 188 -12.60 6.05 -12.46
CA TYR A 188 -11.44 5.50 -13.17
C TYR A 188 -11.60 5.50 -14.69
N TRP A 189 -12.80 5.18 -15.19
CA TRP A 189 -13.09 5.13 -16.62
C TRP A 189 -13.69 6.43 -17.17
N GLY A 190 -13.99 7.39 -16.29
CA GLY A 190 -14.60 8.66 -16.66
C GLY A 190 -15.87 8.48 -17.49
N GLY A 191 -15.99 9.22 -18.59
CA GLY A 191 -17.15 9.17 -19.49
C GLY A 191 -17.20 7.96 -20.43
N LEU A 192 -16.26 7.01 -20.36
CA LEU A 192 -16.21 5.87 -21.28
C LEU A 192 -17.49 5.02 -21.24
N PRO A 193 -18.06 4.63 -20.08
CA PRO A 193 -19.30 3.85 -20.06
C PRO A 193 -20.46 4.56 -20.77
N ASN A 194 -20.60 5.88 -20.57
CA ASN A 194 -21.64 6.68 -21.21
C ASN A 194 -21.44 6.74 -22.73
N MET A 195 -20.20 6.91 -23.20
CA MET A 195 -19.89 6.91 -24.63
C MET A 195 -20.23 5.56 -25.28
N LEU A 196 -19.97 4.45 -24.58
CA LEU A 196 -20.29 3.10 -25.06
C LEU A 196 -21.80 2.87 -25.13
N ALA A 197 -22.53 3.32 -24.10
CA ALA A 197 -23.99 3.29 -24.09
C ALA A 197 -24.60 4.09 -25.25
N VAL A 198 -24.11 5.31 -25.53
CA VAL A 198 -24.56 6.13 -26.67
C VAL A 198 -24.31 5.44 -28.01
N LYS A 199 -23.23 4.66 -28.12
CA LYS A 199 -22.92 3.84 -29.31
C LYS A 199 -23.68 2.52 -29.37
N GLY A 200 -24.56 2.24 -28.41
CA GLY A 200 -25.36 1.01 -28.35
C GLY A 200 -24.59 -0.23 -27.88
N HIS A 201 -23.39 -0.06 -27.31
CA HIS A 201 -22.64 -1.18 -26.74
C HIS A 201 -23.17 -1.52 -25.36
N ARG A 202 -23.43 -2.82 -25.15
CA ARG A 202 -23.74 -3.37 -23.82
C ARG A 202 -22.44 -3.70 -23.09
N THR A 203 -22.43 -3.52 -21.78
CA THR A 203 -21.20 -3.70 -20.98
C THR A 203 -21.40 -4.71 -19.86
N ASN A 204 -20.36 -5.51 -19.65
CA ASN A 204 -20.23 -6.52 -18.61
C ASN A 204 -19.03 -6.13 -17.75
N TRP A 205 -19.20 -6.01 -16.43
CA TRP A 205 -18.19 -5.56 -15.49
C TRP A 205 -17.89 -6.62 -14.45
N LEU A 206 -16.71 -7.22 -14.53
CA LEU A 206 -16.15 -8.08 -13.51
C LEU A 206 -15.27 -7.26 -12.57
N HIS A 207 -15.76 -7.08 -11.36
CA HIS A 207 -15.12 -6.22 -10.37
C HIS A 207 -14.17 -6.99 -9.45
N HIS A 208 -12.95 -6.47 -9.28
CA HIS A 208 -12.05 -6.85 -8.21
C HIS A 208 -12.35 -5.97 -6.97
N TYR A 209 -12.92 -6.59 -5.93
CA TYR A 209 -13.32 -5.85 -4.72
C TYR A 209 -12.11 -5.41 -3.88
N LEU A 210 -12.07 -4.10 -3.61
CA LEU A 210 -11.16 -3.45 -2.69
C LEU A 210 -11.97 -2.66 -1.65
N GLU A 211 -11.61 -2.78 -0.38
CA GLU A 211 -12.23 -2.01 0.69
C GLU A 211 -11.97 -0.51 0.45
N SER A 212 -13.03 0.29 0.50
CA SER A 212 -12.97 1.74 0.27
C SER A 212 -13.96 2.49 1.14
N SER A 213 -13.84 3.82 1.18
CA SER A 213 -14.77 4.67 1.94
C SER A 213 -16.22 4.62 1.43
N VAL A 214 -16.43 4.22 0.18
CA VAL A 214 -17.77 4.06 -0.43
C VAL A 214 -18.29 2.63 -0.32
N ALA A 215 -17.40 1.64 -0.25
CA ALA A 215 -17.75 0.23 -0.10
C ALA A 215 -16.85 -0.43 0.96
N PRO A 216 -17.06 -0.13 2.25
CA PRO A 216 -16.17 -0.56 3.33
C PRO A 216 -16.27 -2.05 3.65
N THR A 217 -17.35 -2.71 3.22
CA THR A 217 -17.54 -4.15 3.41
C THR A 217 -18.04 -4.82 2.14
N ALA A 218 -17.76 -6.12 2.01
CA ALA A 218 -18.24 -6.95 0.91
C ALA A 218 -19.78 -6.96 0.80
N ALA A 219 -20.50 -6.83 1.93
CA ALA A 219 -21.95 -6.76 1.92
C ALA A 219 -22.44 -5.47 1.26
N VAL A 220 -21.86 -4.32 1.62
CA VAL A 220 -22.19 -3.03 0.99
C VAL A 220 -21.87 -3.06 -0.51
N ALA A 221 -20.73 -3.65 -0.90
CA ALA A 221 -20.36 -3.78 -2.30
C ALA A 221 -21.33 -4.70 -3.08
N LEU A 222 -21.79 -5.79 -2.46
CA LEU A 222 -22.80 -6.67 -3.04
C LEU A 222 -24.13 -5.94 -3.27
N ASP A 223 -24.59 -5.16 -2.30
CA ASP A 223 -25.85 -4.42 -2.41
C ASP A 223 -25.77 -3.33 -3.49
N ALA A 224 -24.63 -2.67 -3.63
CA ALA A 224 -24.36 -1.74 -4.73
C ALA A 224 -24.45 -2.41 -6.11
N VAL A 225 -23.74 -3.54 -6.31
CA VAL A 225 -23.80 -4.30 -7.57
C VAL A 225 -25.23 -4.77 -7.87
N ARG A 226 -25.98 -5.21 -6.87
CA ARG A 226 -27.38 -5.56 -7.03
C ARG A 226 -28.23 -4.37 -7.46
N SER A 227 -27.93 -3.17 -6.98
CA SER A 227 -28.61 -1.95 -7.40
C SER A 227 -28.32 -1.61 -8.85
N PHE A 228 -27.06 -1.66 -9.29
CA PHE A 228 -26.68 -1.40 -10.68
C PHE A 228 -27.37 -2.37 -11.64
N ASN A 229 -27.40 -3.65 -11.26
CA ASN A 229 -28.01 -4.71 -12.06
C ASN A 229 -29.55 -4.61 -12.18
N ARG A 230 -30.23 -3.71 -11.43
CA ARG A 230 -31.67 -3.46 -11.62
C ARG A 230 -31.95 -2.81 -12.97
N ASP A 231 -31.00 -2.01 -13.47
CA ASP A 231 -31.06 -1.40 -14.80
C ASP A 231 -29.81 -1.80 -15.60
N CYS A 232 -29.65 -3.10 -15.81
CA CYS A 232 -28.47 -3.64 -16.50
C CYS A 232 -28.39 -3.22 -17.98
N GLN A 233 -29.50 -2.77 -18.58
CA GLN A 233 -29.51 -2.27 -19.95
C GLN A 233 -28.83 -0.90 -20.05
N ALA A 234 -29.07 0.00 -19.09
CA ALA A 234 -28.43 1.31 -19.07
C ALA A 234 -27.03 1.28 -18.45
N GLN A 235 -26.84 0.50 -17.38
CA GLN A 235 -25.63 0.57 -16.55
C GLN A 235 -24.62 -0.54 -16.85
N GLY A 236 -25.05 -1.57 -17.58
CA GLY A 236 -24.29 -2.79 -17.77
C GLY A 236 -24.58 -3.82 -16.68
N PHE A 237 -24.10 -5.04 -16.92
CA PHE A 237 -24.17 -6.12 -15.96
C PHE A 237 -22.92 -6.14 -15.09
N HIS A 238 -23.04 -6.31 -13.79
CA HIS A 238 -21.94 -6.25 -12.83
C HIS A 238 -21.87 -7.51 -11.98
N SER A 239 -20.65 -8.00 -11.76
CA SER A 239 -20.37 -9.09 -10.82
C SER A 239 -19.00 -8.90 -10.17
N PHE A 240 -18.61 -9.80 -9.28
CA PHE A 240 -17.30 -9.79 -8.64
C PHE A 240 -16.48 -11.00 -9.07
N LEU A 241 -15.16 -10.82 -9.15
CA LEU A 241 -14.23 -11.95 -9.37
C LEU A 241 -14.42 -13.04 -8.32
N ASN A 242 -14.67 -12.66 -7.05
CA ASN A 242 -14.94 -13.57 -5.94
C ASN A 242 -16.22 -14.42 -6.11
N ALA A 243 -17.04 -14.17 -7.13
CA ALA A 243 -18.23 -14.97 -7.41
C ALA A 243 -17.95 -16.27 -8.17
N TYR A 244 -16.75 -16.40 -8.74
CA TYR A 244 -16.26 -17.56 -9.49
C TYR A 244 -15.20 -18.28 -8.65
#